data_AF-K9G842-F1
#
_entry.id   AF-K9G842-F1
#
_cell.length_a   1.000
_cell.length_b   1.000
_cell.length_c   1.000
_cell.angle_alpha   90.00
_cell.angle_beta   90.00
_cell.angle_gamma   90.00
#
_symmetry.space_group_name_H-M   'P 1'
#
loop_
_entity.id
_entity.type
_entity.pdbx_description
1 polymer ?
#
loop_
_entity_poly.entity_id
_entity_poly.type
_entity_poly.pdbx_seq_one_letter_code
_entity_poly.pdbx_strand_id
1 'polypeptide(L)'
;MHFSIIALIITTASLVAADPTPWPQCGTCNPISGENWCDPSTSCINTGKSFHCACRAGFKASQYNDDTYHQFRLPMPKYEFLVFVPEETACNTPCDDLYAAPSDLCNEVKLQHQCAA
;
A
#
# COMPACT_ATOMS: atom_id res chain seq x y z
N MET A 1 33.49 29.85 -54.01
CA MET A 1 32.18 29.22 -54.19
C MET A 1 32.12 27.98 -53.30
N HIS A 2 31.28 28.07 -52.26
CA HIS A 2 30.65 27.03 -51.43
C HIS A 2 31.35 25.68 -51.18
N PHE A 3 31.80 25.46 -49.94
CA PHE A 3 31.99 24.13 -49.34
C PHE A 3 30.70 23.74 -48.59
N SER A 4 29.98 22.74 -49.08
CA SER A 4 28.76 22.22 -48.44
C SER A 4 29.11 21.35 -47.23
N ILE A 5 28.78 21.83 -46.02
CA ILE A 5 28.92 21.08 -44.77
C ILE A 5 27.61 20.32 -44.54
N ILE A 6 27.64 19.00 -44.73
CA ILE A 6 26.50 18.11 -44.44
C ILE A 6 26.49 17.86 -42.92
N ALA A 7 25.58 18.51 -42.21
CA ALA A 7 25.38 18.29 -40.78
C ALA A 7 24.56 17.00 -40.56
N LEU A 8 25.20 15.99 -39.99
CA LEU A 8 24.56 14.72 -39.62
C LEU A 8 23.81 14.92 -38.29
N ILE A 9 22.49 14.99 -38.34
CA ILE A 9 21.63 15.16 -37.15
C ILE A 9 21.39 13.77 -36.55
N ILE A 10 22.10 13.43 -35.47
CA ILE A 10 21.91 12.18 -34.75
C ILE A 10 20.71 12.38 -33.81
N THR A 11 19.53 11.90 -34.21
CA THR A 11 18.35 11.89 -33.33
C THR A 11 18.52 10.81 -32.28
N THR A 12 18.90 11.18 -31.07
CA THR A 12 18.90 10.30 -29.90
C THR A 12 17.47 10.05 -29.45
N ALA A 13 16.90 8.90 -29.83
CA ALA A 13 15.65 8.44 -29.25
C ALA A 13 15.90 8.05 -27.79
N SER A 14 15.44 8.90 -26.87
CA SER A 14 15.49 8.63 -25.43
C SER A 14 14.36 7.66 -25.09
N LEU A 15 14.69 6.43 -24.72
CA LEU A 15 13.73 5.48 -24.14
C LEU A 15 13.48 5.92 -22.69
N VAL A 16 12.35 6.56 -22.45
CA VAL A 16 11.89 6.85 -21.09
C VAL A 16 11.27 5.55 -20.55
N ALA A 17 11.97 4.87 -19.65
CA ALA A 17 11.37 3.77 -18.91
C ALA A 17 10.26 4.36 -18.03
N ALA A 18 9.02 3.89 -18.20
CA ALA A 18 7.94 4.24 -17.31
C ALA A 18 8.29 3.70 -15.91
N ASP A 19 8.53 4.61 -14.96
CA ASP A 19 8.66 4.28 -13.56
C ASP A 19 7.31 3.69 -13.11
N PRO A 20 7.22 2.41 -12.72
CA PRO A 20 5.99 1.89 -12.18
C PRO A 20 5.70 2.70 -10.91
N THR A 21 4.69 3.57 -10.96
CA THR A 21 4.16 4.25 -9.78
C THR A 21 4.10 3.23 -8.64
N PRO A 22 4.68 3.50 -7.45
CA PRO A 22 4.66 2.54 -6.35
C PRO A 22 3.22 2.36 -5.91
N TRP A 23 2.54 1.37 -6.49
CA TRP A 23 1.19 1.01 -6.09
C TRP A 23 1.27 0.39 -4.70
N PRO A 24 0.25 0.63 -3.84
CA PRO A 24 0.14 -0.04 -2.56
C PRO A 24 0.24 -1.55 -2.80
N GLN A 25 1.26 -2.17 -2.21
CA GLN A 25 1.37 -3.61 -2.21
C GLN A 25 0.45 -4.13 -1.10
N CYS A 26 -0.52 -4.95 -1.47
CA CYS A 26 -1.29 -5.69 -0.50
C CYS A 26 -0.37 -6.72 0.14
N GLY A 27 -0.14 -6.63 1.46
CA GLY A 27 0.48 -7.74 2.18
C GLY A 27 -0.44 -8.93 2.06
N THR A 28 0.05 -10.03 1.50
CA THR A 28 -0.64 -11.31 1.51
C THR A 28 -0.22 -12.10 2.73
N CYS A 29 -1.01 -13.08 3.13
CA CYS A 29 -0.59 -13.93 4.24
C CYS A 29 -1.14 -15.33 4.12
N ASN A 30 -0.39 -16.28 4.65
CA ASN A 30 -0.85 -17.64 4.80
C ASN A 30 -1.41 -17.83 6.22
N PRO A 31 -2.66 -18.29 6.39
CA PRO A 31 -3.24 -18.51 7.71
C PRO A 31 -2.63 -19.70 8.47
N ILE A 32 -1.77 -20.50 7.83
CA ILE A 32 -1.07 -21.63 8.45
C ILE A 32 0.04 -21.10 9.39
N SER A 33 0.08 -21.65 10.60
CA SER A 33 1.10 -21.28 11.60
C SER A 33 2.50 -21.58 11.08
N GLY A 34 3.40 -20.60 11.18
CA GLY A 34 4.78 -20.69 10.68
C GLY A 34 4.97 -20.27 9.22
N GLU A 35 3.89 -20.00 8.49
CA GLU A 35 3.92 -19.52 7.09
C GLU A 35 3.35 -18.10 6.96
N ASN A 36 2.92 -17.50 8.08
CA ASN A 36 2.38 -16.16 8.14
C ASN A 36 3.50 -15.13 8.27
N TRP A 37 3.72 -14.35 7.20
CA TRP A 37 4.74 -13.29 7.12
C TRP A 37 4.22 -11.91 7.55
N CYS A 38 3.03 -11.84 8.14
CA CYS A 38 2.58 -10.61 8.77
C CYS A 38 3.39 -10.32 10.04
N ASP A 39 3.62 -9.03 10.33
CA ASP A 39 4.26 -8.63 11.58
C ASP A 39 3.39 -9.01 12.80
N PRO A 40 3.97 -9.39 13.98
CA PRO A 40 3.21 -9.77 15.16
C PRO A 40 2.21 -8.72 15.70
N SER A 41 2.38 -7.45 15.33
CA SER A 41 1.44 -6.38 15.67
C SER A 41 0.18 -6.35 14.78
N THR A 42 0.12 -7.23 13.78
CA THR A 42 -0.95 -7.29 12.78
C THR A 42 -1.72 -8.60 12.87
N SER A 43 -2.68 -8.81 11.97
CA SER A 43 -3.46 -10.05 11.86
C SER A 43 -3.63 -10.44 10.41
N CYS A 44 -3.55 -11.74 10.14
CA CYS A 44 -3.87 -12.30 8.83
C CYS A 44 -5.39 -12.47 8.72
N ILE A 45 -6.03 -11.65 7.89
CA ILE A 45 -7.48 -11.59 7.76
C ILE A 45 -7.96 -12.17 6.43
N ASN A 46 -9.04 -12.95 6.46
CA ASN A 46 -9.70 -13.46 5.26
C ASN A 46 -10.67 -12.40 4.71
N THR A 47 -10.41 -11.88 3.52
CA THR A 47 -11.28 -10.90 2.84
C THR A 47 -12.30 -11.56 1.90
N GLY A 48 -12.45 -12.88 1.98
CA GLY A 48 -13.31 -13.70 1.14
C GLY A 48 -12.65 -14.14 -0.18
N LYS A 49 -11.79 -13.29 -0.77
CA LYS A 49 -11.04 -13.61 -2.00
C LYS A 49 -9.60 -14.05 -1.73
N SER A 50 -8.98 -13.45 -0.71
CA SER A 50 -7.57 -13.62 -0.37
C SER A 50 -7.36 -13.34 1.12
N PHE A 51 -6.17 -13.64 1.59
CA PHE A 51 -5.75 -13.34 2.95
C PHE A 51 -4.79 -12.16 2.93
N HIS A 52 -4.96 -11.21 3.85
CA HIS A 52 -4.14 -10.01 3.92
C HIS A 52 -3.66 -9.70 5.33
N CYS A 53 -2.51 -9.05 5.41
CA CYS A 53 -2.04 -8.44 6.65
C CYS A 53 -2.81 -7.14 6.91
N ALA A 54 -3.41 -7.04 8.10
CA ALA A 54 -4.08 -5.83 8.56
C ALA A 54 -3.71 -5.54 10.01
N CYS A 55 -3.57 -4.25 10.32
CA CYS A 55 -3.41 -3.76 11.67
C CYS A 55 -4.60 -4.18 12.55
N ARG A 56 -4.37 -4.34 13.85
CA ARG A 56 -5.47 -4.43 14.82
C ARG A 56 -6.32 -3.16 14.76
N ALA A 57 -7.62 -3.27 15.05
CA ALA A 57 -8.53 -2.14 15.08
C ALA A 57 -7.98 -1.01 15.97
N GLY A 58 -8.01 0.23 15.47
CA GLY A 58 -7.49 1.41 16.17
C GLY A 58 -5.98 1.62 16.06
N PHE A 59 -5.27 0.80 15.28
CA PHE A 59 -3.84 0.97 14.98
C PHE A 59 -3.57 1.10 13.48
N LYS A 60 -2.48 1.80 13.16
CA LYS A 60 -1.95 2.06 11.83
C LYS A 60 -0.43 1.87 11.81
N ALA A 61 0.16 1.76 10.62
CA ALA A 61 1.60 1.51 10.46
C ALA A 61 2.44 2.78 10.69
N SER A 62 1.89 3.93 10.32
CA SER A 62 2.64 5.18 10.24
C SER A 62 1.79 6.37 10.70
N GLN A 63 2.44 7.37 11.28
CA GLN A 63 1.83 8.68 11.57
C GLN A 63 1.49 9.46 10.28
N TYR A 64 2.09 9.08 9.15
CA TYR A 64 1.85 9.72 7.85
C TYR A 64 0.65 9.09 7.16
N ASN A 65 -0.52 9.70 7.33
CA ASN A 65 -1.81 9.18 6.85
C ASN A 65 -1.86 8.92 5.32
N ASP A 66 -1.04 9.65 4.55
CA ASP A 66 -0.93 9.52 3.09
C ASP A 66 0.15 8.52 2.62
N ASP A 67 0.83 7.84 3.54
CA ASP A 67 1.86 6.84 3.23
C ASP A 67 1.23 5.52 2.74
N THR A 68 0.78 5.54 1.48
CA THR A 68 0.09 4.41 0.85
C THR A 68 1.00 3.23 0.57
N TYR A 69 2.32 3.37 0.77
CA TYR A 69 3.27 2.28 0.61
C TYR A 69 3.24 1.35 1.83
N HIS A 70 3.09 1.92 3.03
CA HIS A 70 3.05 1.14 4.27
C HIS A 70 1.64 0.94 4.82
N GLN A 71 0.68 1.82 4.50
CA GLN A 71 -0.66 1.74 5.04
C GLN A 71 -1.74 2.27 4.11
N PHE A 72 -2.88 1.60 4.10
CA PHE A 72 -4.06 2.07 3.39
C PHE A 72 -5.31 1.38 3.93
N ARG A 73 -6.48 1.94 3.62
CA ARG A 73 -7.76 1.27 3.84
C ARG A 73 -8.27 0.70 2.54
N LEU A 74 -9.12 -0.31 2.62
CA LEU A 74 -9.84 -0.86 1.46
C LEU A 74 -11.35 -0.78 1.70
N PRO A 75 -12.17 -0.62 0.64
CA PRO A 75 -13.64 -0.63 0.74
C PRO A 75 -14.15 -2.07 0.88
N MET A 76 -13.70 -2.76 1.93
CA MET A 76 -14.00 -4.16 2.20
C MET A 76 -15.14 -4.27 3.20
N PRO A 77 -16.31 -4.82 2.82
CA PRO A 77 -17.44 -4.98 3.73
C PRO A 77 -17.04 -5.66 5.04
N LYS A 78 -17.37 -5.05 6.18
CA LYS A 78 -17.07 -5.49 7.56
C LYS A 78 -15.62 -5.33 8.01
N TYR A 79 -14.73 -4.85 7.15
CA TYR A 79 -13.31 -4.62 7.45
C TYR A 79 -12.87 -3.20 7.08
N GLU A 80 -13.81 -2.30 6.80
CA GLU A 80 -13.54 -0.94 6.34
C GLU A 80 -12.72 -0.14 7.36
N PHE A 81 -12.81 -0.50 8.64
CA PHE A 81 -12.12 0.14 9.75
C PHE A 81 -10.70 -0.37 9.99
N LEU A 82 -10.27 -1.41 9.26
CA LEU A 82 -8.94 -1.96 9.36
C LEU A 82 -8.00 -1.23 8.40
N VAL A 83 -6.76 -1.06 8.85
CA VAL A 83 -5.65 -0.57 8.04
C VAL A 83 -4.90 -1.77 7.49
N PHE A 84 -4.82 -1.89 6.17
CA PHE A 84 -4.08 -2.92 5.45
C PHE A 84 -2.64 -2.47 5.24
N VAL A 85 -1.72 -3.41 5.29
CA VAL A 85 -0.29 -3.17 5.23
C VAL A 85 0.42 -4.25 4.41
N PRO A 86 1.62 -3.99 3.87
CA PRO A 86 2.50 -5.03 3.34
C PRO A 86 2.89 -6.07 4.40
N GLU A 87 3.46 -7.19 3.96
CA GLU A 87 4.10 -8.17 4.84
C GLU A 87 5.19 -7.50 5.69
N GLU A 88 5.47 -8.07 6.86
CA GLU A 88 6.50 -7.59 7.81
C GLU A 88 6.36 -6.11 8.27
N THR A 89 5.23 -5.45 7.98
CA THR A 89 4.99 -4.06 8.37
C THR A 89 4.32 -3.96 9.74
N ALA A 90 4.98 -3.30 10.68
CA ALA A 90 4.46 -3.14 12.04
C ALA A 90 3.37 -2.06 12.16
N CYS A 91 2.32 -2.34 12.93
CA CYS A 91 1.19 -1.48 13.27
C CYS A 91 1.13 -1.16 14.77
N ASN A 92 2.08 -0.33 15.24
CA ASN A 92 2.15 0.08 16.64
C ASN A 92 1.71 1.53 16.87
N THR A 93 1.28 2.24 15.82
CA THR A 93 0.84 3.63 15.91
C THR A 93 -0.67 3.66 16.15
N PRO A 94 -1.18 4.30 17.21
CA PRO A 94 -2.62 4.47 17.38
C PRO A 94 -3.20 5.37 16.28
N CYS A 95 -4.46 5.13 15.92
CA CYS A 95 -5.20 6.04 15.05
C CYS A 95 -5.54 7.35 15.78
N ASP A 96 -5.80 8.41 15.02
CA ASP A 96 -5.92 9.78 15.54
C ASP A 96 -7.10 9.92 16.50
N ASP A 97 -8.18 9.16 16.27
CA ASP A 97 -9.31 9.02 17.18
C ASP A 97 -9.53 7.54 17.57
N LEU A 98 -9.12 7.18 18.79
CA LEU A 98 -9.28 5.85 19.36
C LEU A 98 -10.69 5.56 19.89
N TYR A 99 -11.52 6.59 20.02
CA TYR A 99 -12.89 6.48 20.55
C TYR A 99 -13.96 6.61 19.48
N ALA A 100 -13.53 6.75 18.21
CA ALA A 100 -14.42 6.73 17.07
C ALA A 100 -15.28 5.45 17.08
N ALA A 101 -16.47 5.54 16.48
CA ALA A 101 -17.30 4.37 16.27
C ALA A 101 -16.50 3.30 15.48
N PRO A 102 -16.80 2.00 15.64
CA PRO A 102 -16.04 0.96 14.96
C PRO A 102 -15.93 1.15 13.45
N SER A 103 -16.93 1.73 12.78
CA SER A 103 -16.90 2.05 11.35
C SER A 103 -15.99 3.23 10.97
N ASP A 104 -15.67 4.09 11.93
CA ASP A 104 -14.95 5.35 11.74
C ASP A 104 -13.50 5.33 12.23
N LEU A 105 -13.06 4.20 12.81
CA LEU A 105 -11.68 4.02 13.24
C LEU A 105 -10.71 4.17 12.05
N CYS A 106 -9.63 4.91 12.30
CA CYS A 106 -8.55 5.12 11.35
C CYS A 106 -8.99 5.78 10.04
N ASN A 107 -10.10 6.54 10.05
CA ASN A 107 -10.64 7.20 8.86
C ASN A 107 -9.66 8.18 8.21
N GLU A 108 -8.66 8.66 8.94
CA GLU A 108 -7.59 9.49 8.43
C GLU A 108 -6.67 8.76 7.44
N VAL A 109 -6.54 7.43 7.53
CA VAL A 109 -5.70 6.64 6.63
C VAL A 109 -6.36 6.56 5.26
N LYS A 110 -5.56 6.79 4.22
CA LYS A 110 -6.05 6.90 2.85
C LYS A 110 -6.76 5.63 2.36
N LEU A 111 -7.99 5.81 1.86
CA LEU A 111 -8.76 4.75 1.22
C LEU A 111 -8.22 4.48 -0.20
N GLN A 112 -7.91 3.22 -0.46
CA GLN A 112 -7.53 2.70 -1.77
C GLN A 112 -8.61 1.75 -2.29
N HIS A 113 -8.89 1.79 -3.59
CA HIS A 113 -9.90 0.90 -4.17
C HIS A 113 -9.34 -0.44 -4.61
N GLN A 114 -8.01 -0.53 -4.75
CA GLN A 114 -7.30 -1.72 -5.20
C GLN A 114 -5.85 -1.68 -4.73
N CYS A 115 -5.24 -2.85 -4.64
CA CYS A 115 -3.80 -3.02 -4.58
C CYS A 115 -3.24 -3.28 -5.97
N ALA A 116 -1.93 -3.13 -6.15
CA ALA A 116 -1.29 -3.73 -7.31
C ALA A 116 -1.50 -5.25 -7.31
N ALA A 117 -1.76 -5.80 -8.50
CA ALA A 117 -1.92 -7.23 -8.74
C ALA A 117 -0.57 -7.91 -8.94
#